data_AF-A0A2V8J0A9-F1
#
_entry.id   AF-A0A2V8J0A9-F1
#
_cell.length_a   1.000
_cell.length_b   1.000
_cell.length_c   1.000
_cell.angle_alpha   90.00
_cell.angle_beta   90.00
_cell.angle_gamma   90.00
#
_symmetry.space_group_name_H-M   'P 1'
#
loop_
_entity.id
_entity.type
_entity.pdbx_description
1 polymer ?
#
loop_
_entity_poly.entity_id
_entity_poly.type
_entity_poly.pdbx_seq_one_letter_code
_entity_poly.pdbx_strand_id
1 'polypeptide(L)'
;MLPADLDARPQSQVFITRGDGSHIGSVTLVVKTTGEPTATAPLVKDVVQQMRPGATIERMGPLEAKISASIAAPRFAALVLIAFAALALVLATTGLYGVLSYNIAQRRRELAVRGAVGATRGDLVKMVMREGLGTTGIGLAVGVTLAAFITRAMASALFGVTPLDIVAFSTAPFVLFVVASFACLIAARRAVAIDPAETLKAE
;
A
#
# COMPACT_ATOMS: atom_id res chain seq x y z
N MET A 1 -3.17 -1.56 -33.25
CA MET A 1 -2.10 -0.86 -33.99
C MET A 1 -2.22 0.61 -33.66
N LEU A 2 -1.26 1.19 -32.94
CA LEU A 2 -1.26 2.64 -32.66
C LEU A 2 -1.00 3.40 -33.97
N PRO A 3 -1.70 4.52 -34.26
CA PRO A 3 -1.41 5.34 -35.42
C PRO A 3 -0.09 6.09 -35.23
N ALA A 4 0.68 6.22 -36.31
CA ALA A 4 2.00 6.84 -36.36
C ALA A 4 1.98 8.38 -36.31
N ASP A 5 0.79 8.99 -36.24
CA ASP A 5 0.61 10.43 -36.40
C ASP A 5 -0.50 10.94 -35.48
N LEU A 6 -0.17 11.82 -34.54
CA LEU A 6 -1.12 12.39 -33.57
C LEU A 6 -1.94 13.56 -34.16
N ASP A 7 -1.51 14.14 -35.28
CA ASP A 7 -2.11 15.32 -35.91
C ASP A 7 -3.06 14.99 -37.08
N ALA A 8 -3.28 13.70 -37.37
CA ALA A 8 -4.23 13.28 -38.40
C ALA A 8 -5.67 13.62 -38.01
N ARG A 9 -6.45 14.13 -38.99
CA ARG A 9 -7.88 14.45 -38.80
C ARG A 9 -8.60 13.26 -38.13
N PRO A 10 -9.39 13.47 -37.07
CA PRO A 10 -10.04 12.39 -36.33
C PRO A 10 -10.98 11.62 -37.25
N GLN A 11 -10.54 10.46 -37.73
CA GLN A 11 -11.39 9.53 -38.45
C GLN A 11 -12.27 8.78 -37.44
N SER A 12 -13.53 8.54 -37.80
CA SER A 12 -14.47 7.78 -36.98
C SER A 12 -13.98 6.34 -36.84
N GLN A 13 -13.32 6.03 -35.73
CA GLN A 13 -12.86 4.68 -35.41
C GLN A 13 -13.74 4.12 -34.30
N VAL A 14 -14.36 2.98 -34.55
CA VAL A 14 -15.16 2.25 -33.56
C VAL A 14 -14.28 1.18 -32.95
N PHE A 15 -13.85 1.39 -31.71
CA PHE A 15 -13.15 0.38 -30.92
C PHE A 15 -14.19 -0.54 -30.28
N ILE A 16 -14.23 -1.80 -30.72
CA ILE A 16 -15.03 -2.85 -30.08
C ILE A 16 -14.14 -3.65 -29.12
N THR A 17 -14.50 -3.65 -27.84
CA THR A 17 -13.85 -4.50 -26.85
C THR A 17 -14.38 -5.92 -27.04
N ARG A 18 -13.57 -6.82 -27.62
CA ARG A 18 -13.95 -8.23 -27.81
C ARG A 18 -13.77 -8.98 -26.48
N GLY A 19 -14.80 -8.94 -25.65
CA GLY A 19 -14.97 -9.80 -24.47
C GLY A 19 -15.98 -10.91 -24.76
N ASP A 20 -15.63 -12.13 -24.38
CA ASP A 20 -16.44 -13.35 -24.58
C ASP A 20 -17.53 -13.42 -23.50
N GLY A 21 -18.82 -13.47 -23.89
CA GLY A 21 -19.95 -13.78 -23.00
C GLY A 21 -20.95 -12.65 -22.67
N SER A 22 -22.11 -12.69 -23.33
CA SER A 22 -23.47 -12.26 -22.88
C SER A 22 -23.72 -10.85 -22.31
N HIS A 23 -24.25 -9.95 -23.16
CA HIS A 23 -25.49 -9.15 -23.02
C HIS A 23 -25.48 -8.06 -24.13
N ILE A 24 -26.26 -8.25 -25.19
CA ILE A 24 -26.46 -7.20 -26.22
C ILE A 24 -27.40 -6.15 -25.61
N GLY A 25 -26.85 -5.20 -24.87
CA GLY A 25 -27.67 -4.18 -24.21
C GLY A 25 -27.00 -2.82 -23.97
N SER A 26 -25.68 -2.74 -23.89
CA SER A 26 -24.98 -1.48 -23.60
C SER A 26 -23.85 -1.22 -24.59
N VAL A 27 -24.13 -0.38 -25.59
CA VAL A 27 -23.08 0.19 -26.44
C VAL A 27 -22.51 1.42 -25.74
N THR A 28 -21.23 1.37 -25.37
CA THR A 28 -20.55 2.54 -24.81
C THR A 28 -19.93 3.34 -25.95
N LEU A 29 -20.50 4.52 -26.22
CA LEU A 29 -19.97 5.47 -27.21
C LEU A 29 -19.08 6.50 -26.51
N VAL A 30 -17.82 6.60 -26.94
CA VAL A 30 -16.88 7.62 -26.48
C VAL A 30 -16.65 8.60 -27.64
N VAL A 31 -16.98 9.86 -27.43
CA VAL A 31 -16.84 10.91 -28.44
C VAL A 31 -15.81 11.92 -27.95
N LYS A 32 -14.73 12.11 -28.72
CA LYS A 32 -13.74 13.15 -28.47
C LYS A 32 -14.24 14.46 -29.08
N THR A 33 -14.39 15.50 -28.28
CA THR A 33 -14.85 16.83 -28.71
C THR A 33 -13.78 17.87 -28.38
N THR A 34 -13.67 18.95 -29.15
CA THR A 34 -12.73 20.05 -28.90
C THR A 34 -13.32 21.18 -28.05
N GLY A 35 -14.63 21.15 -27.74
CA GLY A 35 -15.34 22.13 -26.92
C GLY A 35 -15.80 21.58 -25.56
N GLU A 36 -16.69 22.29 -24.87
CA GLU A 36 -17.29 21.80 -23.61
C GLU A 36 -18.06 20.48 -23.84
N PRO A 37 -17.67 19.37 -23.17
CA PRO A 37 -18.32 18.07 -23.34
C PRO A 37 -19.82 18.10 -23.00
N THR A 38 -20.19 18.93 -22.02
CA THR A 38 -21.57 19.10 -21.54
C THR A 38 -22.46 19.80 -22.58
N ALA A 39 -21.90 20.72 -23.37
CA ALA A 39 -22.61 21.42 -24.44
C ALA A 39 -22.81 20.56 -25.69
N THR A 40 -21.95 19.56 -25.91
CA THR A 40 -22.00 18.66 -27.08
C THR A 40 -22.86 17.41 -26.81
N ALA A 41 -23.09 17.07 -25.54
CA ALA A 41 -23.94 15.98 -25.09
C ALA A 41 -25.35 15.94 -25.74
N PRO A 42 -26.14 17.03 -25.79
CA PRO A 42 -27.46 17.02 -26.42
C PRO A 42 -27.40 16.77 -27.93
N LEU A 43 -26.40 17.30 -28.64
CA LEU A 43 -26.24 17.08 -30.09
C LEU A 43 -25.98 15.60 -30.41
N VAL A 44 -25.14 14.94 -29.61
CA VAL A 44 -24.87 13.50 -29.76
C VAL A 44 -26.12 12.68 -29.43
N LYS A 45 -26.87 13.08 -28.40
CA LYS A 45 -28.14 12.44 -28.03
C LYS A 45 -29.15 12.46 -29.17
N ASP A 46 -29.32 13.61 -29.82
CA ASP A 46 -30.27 13.76 -30.93
C ASP A 46 -29.90 12.88 -32.12
N VAL A 47 -28.62 12.82 -32.50
CA VAL A 47 -28.14 11.95 -33.58
C VAL A 47 -28.37 10.47 -33.26
N VAL A 48 -28.11 10.05 -32.01
CA VAL A 48 -28.35 8.66 -31.58
C VAL A 48 -29.83 8.31 -31.59
N GLN A 49 -30.70 9.23 -31.15
CA GLN A 49 -32.15 9.01 -31.16
C GLN A 49 -32.73 8.96 -32.58
N GLN A 50 -32.20 9.76 -33.51
CA GLN A 50 -32.58 9.71 -34.92
C GLN A 50 -32.19 8.38 -35.58
N MET A 51 -30.98 7.87 -35.28
CA MET A 51 -30.54 6.59 -35.84
C MET A 51 -31.21 5.37 -35.17
N ARG A 52 -31.57 5.47 -33.89
CA ARG A 52 -32.21 4.38 -33.15
C ARG A 52 -33.29 4.88 -32.17
N PRO A 53 -34.53 5.07 -32.64
CA PRO A 53 -35.65 5.39 -31.78
C PRO A 53 -35.85 4.29 -30.74
N GLY A 54 -35.77 4.62 -29.45
CA GLY A 54 -35.89 3.66 -28.33
C GLY A 54 -34.57 3.31 -27.63
N ALA A 55 -33.43 3.88 -28.03
CA ALA A 55 -32.18 3.73 -27.27
C ALA A 55 -32.24 4.51 -25.94
N THR A 56 -32.20 3.79 -24.81
CA THR A 56 -32.09 4.38 -23.47
C THR A 56 -30.64 4.78 -23.20
N ILE A 57 -30.37 6.08 -23.11
CA ILE A 57 -29.07 6.60 -22.72
C ILE A 57 -29.02 6.65 -21.20
N GLU A 58 -28.44 5.64 -20.57
CA GLU A 58 -28.42 5.51 -19.10
C GLU A 58 -27.49 6.53 -18.41
N ARG A 59 -26.30 6.79 -18.98
CA ARG A 59 -25.32 7.72 -18.40
C ARG A 59 -24.51 8.43 -19.49
N MET A 60 -24.86 9.69 -19.71
CA MET A 60 -24.12 10.64 -20.56
C MET A 60 -23.41 11.66 -19.65
N GLY A 61 -22.12 11.87 -19.87
CA GLY A 61 -21.34 12.81 -19.08
C GLY A 61 -19.87 12.86 -19.53
N PRO A 62 -19.12 13.88 -19.11
CA PRO A 62 -17.70 14.00 -19.42
C PRO A 62 -16.95 12.75 -18.95
N LEU A 63 -16.00 12.29 -19.77
CA LEU A 63 -15.21 11.11 -19.47
C LEU A 63 -14.39 11.32 -18.19
N GLU A 64 -13.97 12.56 -17.93
CA GLU A 64 -13.27 13.01 -16.73
C GLU A 64 -14.07 12.69 -15.47
N ALA A 65 -15.39 12.96 -15.44
CA ALA A 65 -16.22 12.67 -14.28
C ALA A 65 -16.36 11.16 -14.04
N LYS A 66 -16.41 10.34 -15.10
CA LYS A 66 -16.40 8.88 -14.98
C LYS A 66 -15.06 8.36 -14.46
N ILE A 67 -13.95 8.88 -14.97
CA ILE A 67 -12.60 8.52 -14.52
C ILE A 67 -12.42 8.91 -13.04
N SER A 68 -12.80 10.13 -12.65
CA SER A 68 -12.72 10.58 -11.27
C SER A 68 -13.54 9.70 -10.33
N ALA A 69 -14.77 9.32 -10.71
CA ALA A 69 -15.60 8.40 -9.93
C ALA A 69 -15.00 6.99 -9.84
N SER A 70 -14.42 6.47 -10.93
CA SER A 70 -13.77 5.16 -10.95
C SER A 70 -12.49 5.10 -10.09
N ILE A 71 -11.78 6.21 -9.92
CA ILE A 71 -10.56 6.27 -9.09
C ILE A 71 -10.88 6.63 -7.63
N ALA A 72 -12.02 7.26 -7.34
CA ALA A 72 -12.39 7.69 -5.99
C ALA A 72 -12.52 6.53 -5.00
N ALA A 73 -13.21 5.44 -5.37
CA ALA A 73 -13.41 4.29 -4.49
C ALA A 73 -12.09 3.53 -4.18
N PRO A 74 -11.24 3.19 -5.17
CA PRO A 74 -9.90 2.65 -4.90
C PRO A 74 -9.04 3.56 -4.02
N ARG A 75 -9.07 4.89 -4.22
CA ARG A 75 -8.34 5.84 -3.38
C ARG A 75 -8.82 5.84 -1.93
N PHE A 76 -10.14 5.81 -1.71
CA PHE A 76 -10.68 5.76 -0.35
C PHE A 76 -10.27 4.47 0.36
N ALA A 77 -10.37 3.32 -0.31
CA ALA A 77 -9.92 2.04 0.22
C ALA A 77 -8.41 2.07 0.55
N ALA A 78 -7.58 2.64 -0.34
CA ALA A 78 -6.15 2.81 -0.10
C ALA A 78 -5.86 3.69 1.13
N LEU A 79 -6.59 4.79 1.32
CA LEU A 79 -6.44 5.65 2.51
C LEU A 79 -6.78 4.91 3.81
N VAL A 80 -7.85 4.12 3.80
CA VAL A 80 -8.23 3.29 4.96
C VAL A 80 -7.16 2.25 5.26
N LEU A 81 -6.63 1.58 4.23
CA LEU A 81 -5.52 0.63 4.38
C LEU A 81 -4.26 1.29 4.93
N ILE A 82 -3.92 2.50 4.47
CA ILE A 82 -2.79 3.29 5.01
C ILE A 82 -3.01 3.60 6.49
N ALA A 83 -4.23 3.98 6.90
CA ALA A 83 -4.55 4.24 8.30
C ALA A 83 -4.39 2.97 9.16
N PHE A 84 -4.89 1.82 8.69
CA PHE A 84 -4.68 0.54 9.38
C PHE A 84 -3.21 0.16 9.46
N ALA A 85 -2.44 0.36 8.38
CA ALA A 85 -1.01 0.11 8.38
C ALA A 85 -0.27 0.97 9.41
N ALA A 86 -0.64 2.25 9.53
CA ALA A 86 -0.08 3.15 10.55
C ALA A 86 -0.41 2.68 11.98
N LEU A 87 -1.65 2.25 12.24
CA LEU A 87 -2.03 1.70 13.55
C LEU A 87 -1.29 0.40 13.87
N ALA A 88 -1.21 -0.52 12.90
CA ALA A 88 -0.46 -1.77 13.05
C ALA A 88 1.02 -1.50 13.38
N LEU A 89 1.61 -0.47 12.76
CA LEU A 89 2.98 -0.06 13.00
C LEU A 89 3.18 0.50 14.42
N VAL A 90 2.25 1.30 14.93
CA VAL A 90 2.27 1.79 16.32
C VAL A 90 2.15 0.62 17.30
N LEU A 91 1.23 -0.31 17.04
CA LEU A 91 1.03 -1.50 17.87
C LEU A 91 2.27 -2.40 17.88
N ALA A 92 2.87 -2.65 16.72
CA ALA A 92 4.11 -3.43 16.60
C ALA A 92 5.26 -2.77 17.36
N THR A 93 5.43 -1.46 17.22
CA THR A 93 6.47 -0.70 17.95
C THR A 93 6.27 -0.78 19.47
N THR A 94 5.02 -0.68 19.92
CA THR A 94 4.66 -0.77 21.33
C THR A 94 4.89 -2.18 21.89
N GLY A 95 4.51 -3.22 21.14
CA GLY A 95 4.76 -4.60 21.50
C GLY A 95 6.25 -4.94 21.57
N LEU A 96 7.03 -4.47 20.60
CA LEU A 96 8.48 -4.63 20.60
C LEU A 96 9.12 -3.95 21.82
N TYR A 97 8.69 -2.74 22.16
CA TYR A 97 9.11 -2.06 23.38
C TYR A 97 8.78 -2.86 24.64
N GLY A 98 7.56 -3.39 24.75
CA GLY A 98 7.13 -4.21 25.88
C GLY A 98 7.99 -5.45 26.06
N VAL A 99 8.23 -6.20 24.98
CA VAL A 99 9.07 -7.42 25.00
C VAL A 99 10.51 -7.09 25.34
N LEU A 100 11.09 -6.04 24.76
CA LEU A 100 12.46 -5.61 25.05
C LEU A 100 12.62 -5.14 26.50
N SER A 101 11.71 -4.30 26.98
CA SER A 101 11.72 -3.82 28.36
C SER A 101 11.60 -4.97 29.35
N TYR A 102 10.78 -5.98 29.04
CA TYR A 102 10.63 -7.18 29.85
C TYR A 102 11.92 -8.02 29.88
N ASN A 103 12.53 -8.26 28.71
CA ASN A 103 13.79 -9.00 28.61
C ASN A 103 14.94 -8.31 29.35
N ILE A 104 15.04 -6.98 29.27
CA ILE A 104 16.02 -6.19 30.01
C ILE A 104 15.78 -6.29 31.51
N ALA A 105 14.52 -6.20 31.95
CA ALA A 105 14.16 -6.34 33.36
C ALA A 105 14.54 -7.73 33.91
N GLN A 106 14.31 -8.81 33.14
CA GLN A 106 14.76 -10.16 33.53
C GLN A 106 16.29 -10.28 33.58
N ARG A 107 17.02 -9.65 32.65
CA ARG A 107 18.48 -9.73 32.54
C ARG A 107 19.22 -8.63 33.31
N ARG A 108 18.52 -7.81 34.11
CA ARG A 108 19.11 -6.66 34.84
C ARG A 108 20.38 -7.03 35.60
N ARG A 109 20.41 -8.20 36.24
CA ARG A 109 21.56 -8.67 37.01
C ARG A 109 22.77 -9.01 36.12
N GLU A 110 22.58 -9.68 34.99
CA GLU A 110 23.65 -9.92 34.01
C GLU A 110 24.18 -8.63 33.39
N LEU A 111 23.26 -7.70 33.08
CA LEU A 111 23.58 -6.41 32.50
C LEU A 111 24.34 -5.52 33.49
N ALA A 112 23.98 -5.54 34.78
CA ALA A 112 24.70 -4.85 35.85
C ALA A 112 26.10 -5.43 36.07
N VAL A 113 26.25 -6.76 36.06
CA VAL A 113 27.57 -7.42 36.16
C VAL A 113 28.43 -7.08 34.95
N ARG A 114 27.89 -7.15 33.72
CA ARG A 114 28.62 -6.74 32.51
C ARG A 114 28.99 -5.25 32.54
N GLY A 115 28.10 -4.39 33.02
CA GLY A 115 28.37 -2.97 33.22
C GLY A 115 29.51 -2.74 34.22
N ALA A 116 29.52 -3.48 35.34
CA ALA A 116 30.58 -3.40 36.34
C ALA A 116 31.94 -3.90 35.83
N VAL A 117 31.95 -4.84 34.88
CA VAL A 117 33.15 -5.34 34.19
C VAL A 117 33.58 -4.44 33.01
N GLY A 118 32.85 -3.33 32.75
CA GLY A 118 33.24 -2.30 31.78
C GLY A 118 32.51 -2.36 30.43
N ALA A 119 31.40 -3.09 30.31
CA ALA A 119 30.61 -3.09 29.08
C ALA A 119 30.06 -1.69 28.80
N THR A 120 30.22 -1.23 27.56
CA THR A 120 29.80 0.13 27.17
C THR A 120 28.30 0.17 26.89
N ARG A 121 27.69 1.37 27.00
CA ARG A 121 26.31 1.63 26.58
C ARG A 121 26.05 1.17 25.13
N GLY A 122 27.06 1.21 24.27
CA GLY A 122 27.00 0.73 22.88
C GLY A 122 26.81 -0.78 22.75
N ASP A 123 27.41 -1.57 23.64
CA ASP A 123 27.29 -3.05 23.61
C ASP A 123 25.86 -3.50 23.93
N LEU A 124 25.19 -2.78 24.84
CA LEU A 124 23.78 -2.99 25.18
C LEU A 124 22.85 -2.61 24.02
N VAL A 125 23.08 -1.45 23.39
CA VAL A 125 22.32 -1.03 22.20
C VAL A 125 22.49 -2.05 21.06
N LYS A 126 23.71 -2.54 20.82
CA LYS A 126 24.00 -3.52 19.77
C LYS A 126 23.29 -4.86 20.02
N MET A 127 23.22 -5.30 21.27
CA MET A 127 22.48 -6.50 21.64
C MET A 127 20.98 -6.35 21.34
N VAL A 128 20.38 -5.26 21.80
CA VAL A 128 18.95 -4.96 21.58
C VAL A 128 18.62 -4.81 20.09
N MET A 129 19.47 -4.12 19.33
CA MET A 129 19.33 -4.00 17.88
C MET A 129 19.38 -5.38 17.20
N ARG A 130 20.32 -6.26 17.59
CA ARG A 130 20.44 -7.57 16.95
C ARG A 130 19.23 -8.46 17.22
N GLU A 131 18.68 -8.40 18.42
CA GLU A 131 17.48 -9.14 18.79
C GLU A 131 16.24 -8.59 18.06
N GLY A 132 16.03 -7.28 18.11
CA GLY A 132 14.91 -6.61 17.42
C GLY A 132 14.94 -6.76 15.90
N LEU A 133 16.11 -6.60 15.27
CA LEU A 133 16.28 -6.79 13.83
C LEU A 133 16.17 -8.27 13.44
N GLY A 134 16.59 -9.20 14.29
CA GLY A 134 16.41 -10.64 14.07
C GLY A 134 14.93 -11.00 14.02
N THR A 135 14.15 -10.59 15.02
CA THR A 135 12.69 -10.81 15.05
C THR A 135 11.99 -10.12 13.88
N THR A 136 12.42 -8.90 13.54
CA THR A 136 11.91 -8.16 12.38
C THR A 136 12.16 -8.91 11.09
N GLY A 137 13.37 -9.43 10.88
CA GLY A 137 13.73 -10.18 9.68
C GLY A 137 12.90 -11.44 9.48
N ILE A 138 12.65 -12.19 10.57
CA ILE A 138 11.79 -13.37 10.54
C ILE A 138 10.35 -12.97 10.18
N GLY A 139 9.81 -11.93 10.84
CA GLY A 139 8.46 -11.42 10.55
C GLY A 139 8.32 -10.94 9.10
N LEU A 140 9.34 -10.26 8.57
CA LEU A 140 9.38 -9.79 7.19
C LEU A 140 9.37 -10.96 6.20
N ALA A 141 10.21 -11.98 6.44
CA ALA A 141 10.28 -13.16 5.57
C ALA A 141 8.95 -13.92 5.54
N VAL A 142 8.34 -14.15 6.71
CA VAL A 142 7.04 -14.80 6.82
C VAL A 142 5.95 -13.97 6.14
N GLY A 143 5.91 -12.66 6.41
CA GLY A 143 4.92 -11.74 5.84
C GLY A 143 4.98 -11.66 4.31
N VAL A 144 6.19 -11.52 3.74
CA VAL A 144 6.39 -11.48 2.28
C VAL A 144 5.98 -12.79 1.63
N THR A 145 6.34 -13.93 2.23
CA THR A 145 5.97 -15.26 1.71
C THR A 145 4.46 -15.46 1.71
N LEU A 146 3.80 -15.08 2.81
CA LEU A 146 2.35 -15.18 2.94
C LEU A 146 1.62 -14.23 1.98
N ALA A 147 2.11 -12.99 1.84
CA ALA A 147 1.58 -12.03 0.88
C ALA A 147 1.66 -12.57 -0.55
N ALA A 148 2.82 -13.11 -0.96
CA ALA A 148 3.00 -13.69 -2.30
C ALA A 148 2.02 -14.84 -2.56
N PHE A 149 1.78 -15.71 -1.57
CA PHE A 149 0.84 -16.81 -1.69
C PHE A 149 -0.61 -16.32 -1.85
N ILE A 150 -1.02 -15.34 -1.04
CA ILE A 150 -2.36 -14.75 -1.10
C ILE A 150 -2.57 -14.01 -2.42
N THR A 151 -1.62 -13.19 -2.87
CA THR A 151 -1.74 -12.45 -4.14
C THR A 151 -1.83 -13.41 -5.32
N ARG A 152 -1.06 -14.49 -5.30
CA ARG A 152 -1.16 -15.55 -6.32
C ARG A 152 -2.51 -16.25 -6.32
N ALA A 153 -3.08 -16.54 -5.14
CA ALA A 153 -4.43 -17.10 -5.03
C ALA A 153 -5.49 -16.12 -5.57
N MET A 154 -5.38 -14.82 -5.25
CA MET A 154 -6.29 -13.80 -5.77
C MET A 154 -6.19 -13.63 -7.28
N ALA A 155 -4.98 -13.70 -7.85
CA ALA A 155 -4.78 -13.62 -9.30
C ALA A 155 -5.48 -14.77 -10.05
N SER A 156 -5.68 -15.92 -9.41
CA SER A 156 -6.47 -17.02 -9.99
C SER A 156 -7.99 -16.77 -9.96
N ALA A 157 -8.45 -15.88 -9.09
CA ALA A 157 -9.88 -15.58 -8.89
C ALA A 157 -10.33 -14.27 -9.57
N LEU A 158 -9.41 -13.34 -9.87
CA LEU A 158 -9.75 -12.01 -10.39
C LEU A 158 -8.89 -11.63 -11.61
N PHE A 159 -9.56 -11.29 -12.72
CA PHE A 159 -8.90 -10.80 -13.94
C PHE A 159 -8.22 -9.44 -13.71
N GLY A 160 -6.97 -9.32 -14.17
CA GLY A 160 -6.24 -8.05 -14.19
C GLY A 160 -5.37 -7.74 -12.96
N VAL A 161 -5.23 -8.67 -12.02
CA VAL A 161 -4.26 -8.53 -10.91
C VAL A 161 -2.90 -9.06 -11.35
N THR A 162 -1.90 -8.19 -11.46
CA THR A 162 -0.51 -8.60 -11.68
C THR A 162 -0.04 -9.37 -10.43
N PRO A 163 0.30 -10.67 -10.51
CA PRO A 163 0.46 -11.52 -9.33
C PRO A 163 1.62 -11.13 -8.40
N LEU A 164 2.61 -10.40 -8.92
CA LEU A 164 3.76 -9.90 -8.18
C LEU A 164 4.19 -8.55 -8.76
N ASP A 165 3.60 -7.47 -8.24
CA ASP A 165 4.15 -6.15 -8.48
C ASP A 165 5.49 -6.01 -7.71
N ILE A 166 6.60 -6.03 -8.45
CA ILE A 166 7.95 -5.92 -7.92
C ILE A 166 8.09 -4.65 -7.07
N VAL A 167 7.47 -3.54 -7.49
CA VAL A 167 7.57 -2.27 -6.77
C VAL A 167 6.90 -2.40 -5.41
N ALA A 168 5.70 -2.98 -5.32
CA ALA A 168 5.01 -3.19 -4.04
C ALA A 168 5.76 -4.17 -3.13
N PHE A 169 6.23 -5.29 -3.69
CA PHE A 169 6.95 -6.33 -2.95
C PHE A 169 8.37 -5.92 -2.54
N SER A 170 8.97 -4.90 -3.14
CA SER A 170 10.26 -4.36 -2.69
C SER A 170 10.08 -3.17 -1.74
N THR A 171 9.18 -2.24 -2.06
CA THR A 171 9.03 -0.98 -1.30
C THR A 171 8.40 -1.21 0.07
N ALA A 172 7.35 -2.03 0.18
CA ALA A 172 6.68 -2.24 1.46
C ALA A 172 7.60 -2.91 2.50
N PRO A 173 8.33 -4.01 2.20
CA PRO A 173 9.27 -4.60 3.15
C PRO A 173 10.43 -3.66 3.49
N PHE A 174 10.92 -2.90 2.51
CA PHE A 174 11.99 -1.91 2.75
C PHE A 174 11.54 -0.81 3.72
N VAL A 175 10.35 -0.23 3.50
CA VAL A 175 9.78 0.78 4.39
C VAL A 175 9.57 0.19 5.79
N LEU A 176 8.98 -1.01 5.90
CA LEU A 176 8.81 -1.68 7.18
C LEU A 176 10.13 -1.94 7.90
N PHE A 177 11.17 -2.36 7.17
CA PHE A 177 12.50 -2.59 7.73
C PHE A 177 13.15 -1.30 8.25
N VAL A 178 13.06 -0.21 7.49
CA VAL A 178 13.55 1.12 7.90
C VAL A 178 12.83 1.57 9.17
N VAL A 179 11.50 1.50 9.18
CA VAL A 179 10.70 1.92 10.34
C VAL A 179 10.99 1.03 11.56
N ALA A 180 11.06 -0.29 11.39
CA ALA A 180 11.41 -1.21 12.46
C ALA A 180 12.81 -0.93 13.02
N SER A 181 13.78 -0.58 12.16
CA SER A 181 15.12 -0.17 12.57
C SER A 181 15.09 1.09 13.43
N PHE A 182 14.33 2.11 13.03
CA PHE A 182 14.13 3.33 13.83
C PHE A 182 13.44 3.05 15.16
N ALA A 183 12.37 2.24 15.16
CA ALA A 183 11.68 1.81 16.35
C ALA A 183 12.61 1.07 17.34
N CYS A 184 13.40 0.12 16.83
CA CYS A 184 14.42 -0.59 17.61
C CYS A 184 15.47 0.36 18.19
N LEU A 185 15.94 1.34 17.41
CA LEU A 185 16.90 2.34 17.88
C LEU A 185 16.33 3.20 19.00
N ILE A 186 15.08 3.64 18.88
CA ILE A 186 14.40 4.44 19.91
C ILE A 186 14.24 3.61 21.20
N ALA A 187 13.77 2.36 21.07
CA ALA A 187 13.62 1.45 22.21
C ALA A 187 14.97 1.16 22.88
N ALA A 188 16.01 0.87 22.10
CA ALA A 188 17.37 0.60 22.59
C ALA A 188 17.99 1.81 23.31
N ARG A 189 17.84 3.01 22.74
CA ARG A 189 18.32 4.25 23.37
C ARG A 189 17.60 4.51 24.69
N ARG A 190 16.29 4.32 24.74
CA ARG A 190 15.52 4.50 25.98
C ARG A 190 15.87 3.47 27.04
N ALA A 191 16.05 2.20 26.66
CA ALA A 191 16.48 1.13 27.55
C ALA A 191 17.81 1.45 28.25
N VAL A 192 18.76 2.05 27.52
CA VAL A 192 20.10 2.38 28.02
C VAL A 192 20.15 3.73 28.75
N ALA A 193 19.15 4.59 28.56
CA ALA A 193 19.02 5.86 29.29
C ALA A 193 18.59 5.65 30.75
N ILE A 194 18.03 4.49 31.11
CA ILE A 194 17.76 4.12 32.50
C ILE A 194 19.09 3.65 33.09
N ASP A 195 19.78 4.54 33.80
CA ASP A 195 21.16 4.36 34.23
C ASP A 195 21.29 3.17 35.22
N PRO A 196 22.00 2.08 34.86
CA PRO A 196 22.18 0.94 35.76
C PRO A 196 22.86 1.35 37.07
N ALA A 197 23.67 2.41 37.06
CA ALA A 197 24.37 2.95 38.22
C ALA A 197 23.46 3.69 39.22
N GLU A 198 22.31 4.24 38.78
CA GLU A 198 21.31 4.78 39.71
C GLU A 198 20.53 3.67 40.40
N THR A 199 20.23 2.58 39.69
CA THR A 199 19.52 1.42 40.27
C THR A 199 20.30 0.72 41.40
N LEU A 200 21.63 0.80 41.40
CA LEU A 200 22.46 0.21 42.47
C LEU A 200 22.57 1.09 43.72
N LYS A 201 22.14 2.36 43.66
CA LYS A 201 22.10 3.28 44.82
C LYS A 201 20.73 3.32 45.49
N ALA A 202 19.72 2.71 44.88
CA ALA A 202 18.34 2.69 45.36
C ALA A 202 18.00 1.42 46.18
N GLU A 203 18.98 0.55 46.41
CA GLU A 203 18.93 -0.64 47.28
C GLU A 203 20.07 -0.55 48.29
#